data_AF-A0A5M3XAU3-F1
#
_entry.id   AF-A0A5M3XAU3-F1
#
_cell.length_a   1.000
_cell.length_b   1.000
_cell.length_c   1.000
_cell.angle_alpha   90.00
_cell.angle_beta   90.00
_cell.angle_gamma   90.00
#
_symmetry.space_group_name_H-M   'P 1'
#
loop_
_entity.id
_entity.type
_entity.pdbx_description
1 polymer ?
#
loop_
_entity_poly.entity_id
_entity_poly.type
_entity_poly.pdbx_seq_one_letter_code
_entity_poly.pdbx_strand_id
1 'polypeptide(L)' 'MVRQRCRDIMSLVQAISNARGLGAIYWEPTWTAVSGNGWDPTNPSSGNEWENQALFDFNDRALPALTQFTHQ' A
#
# COMPACT_ATOMS: atom_id res chain seq x y z
N MET A 1 -1.62 -2.33 12.04
CA MET A 1 -1.99 -0.90 11.84
C MET A 1 -2.44 -0.62 10.40
N VAL A 2 -1.63 -0.90 9.36
CA VAL A 2 -1.96 -0.68 7.93
C VAL A 2 -3.29 -1.32 7.52
N ARG A 3 -3.51 -2.60 7.88
CA ARG A 3 -4.74 -3.35 7.59
C ARG A 3 -6.04 -2.62 8.01
N GLN A 4 -6.07 -2.00 9.19
CA GLN A 4 -7.27 -1.31 9.68
C GLN A 4 -7.48 0.01 8.92
N ARG A 5 -6.41 0.78 8.69
CA ARG A 5 -6.47 2.06 7.98
C ARG A 5 -6.99 1.91 6.55
N CYS A 6 -6.52 0.90 5.81
CA CYS A 6 -7.00 0.63 4.45
C CYS A 6 -8.50 0.32 4.44
N ARG A 7 -8.98 -0.52 5.36
CA ARG A 7 -10.42 -0.81 5.49
C ARG A 7 -11.23 0.46 5.75
N ASP A 8 -10.80 1.27 6.70
CA ASP A 8 -11.57 2.45 7.11
C ASP A 8 -11.70 3.45 5.94
N ILE A 9 -10.63 3.65 5.17
CA ILE A 9 -10.65 4.48 3.97
C ILE A 9 -11.58 3.89 2.91
N MET A 10 -11.49 2.59 2.63
CA MET A 10 -12.36 1.94 1.64
C MET A 10 -13.84 2.00 2.05
N SER A 11 -14.15 1.79 3.33
CA SER A 11 -15.51 1.95 3.88
C SER A 11 -16.02 3.37 3.73
N LEU A 12 -15.17 4.38 3.99
CA LEU A 12 -15.54 5.78 3.82
C LEU A 12 -15.84 6.12 2.36
N VAL A 13 -15.00 5.64 1.43
CA VAL A 13 -15.24 5.82 -0.01
C VAL A 13 -16.55 5.17 -0.42
N GLN A 14 -16.82 3.93 -0.01
CA GLN A 14 -18.08 3.23 -0.31
C GLN A 14 -19.32 3.95 0.24
N ALA A 15 -19.19 4.66 1.35
CA ALA A 15 -20.30 5.41 1.97
C ALA A 15 -20.67 6.71 1.24
N ILE A 16 -19.91 7.13 0.22
CA ILE A 16 -20.19 8.36 -0.53
C ILE A 16 -21.51 8.21 -1.31
N SER A 17 -22.44 9.12 -1.07
CA SER A 17 -23.77 9.11 -1.67
C SER A 17 -23.76 9.27 -3.19
N ASN A 18 -24.86 8.87 -3.83
CA ASN A 18 -25.08 8.95 -5.28
C ASN A 18 -24.01 8.21 -6.11
N ALA A 19 -23.47 7.11 -5.57
CA ALA A 19 -22.45 6.28 -6.22
C ALA A 19 -21.19 7.05 -6.67
N ARG A 20 -20.81 8.12 -5.95
CA ARG A 20 -19.61 8.92 -6.30
C ARG A 20 -18.32 8.38 -5.70
N GLY A 21 -18.40 7.41 -4.80
CA GLY A 21 -17.25 6.72 -4.21
C GLY A 21 -16.86 5.47 -4.97
N LEU A 22 -16.16 5.64 -6.10
CA LEU A 22 -15.91 4.55 -7.04
C LEU A 22 -14.84 3.55 -6.58
N GLY A 23 -13.95 3.95 -5.67
CA GLY A 23 -12.89 3.08 -5.16
C GLY A 23 -11.69 3.85 -4.63
N ALA A 24 -10.67 3.10 -4.22
CA ALA A 24 -9.40 3.61 -3.73
C ALA A 24 -8.24 2.87 -4.40
N ILE A 25 -7.12 3.57 -4.58
CA ILE A 25 -5.87 3.00 -5.09
C ILE A 25 -4.85 3.03 -3.95
N TYR A 26 -4.22 1.89 -3.68
CA TYR A 26 -3.08 1.82 -2.78
C TYR A 26 -1.81 2.04 -3.57
N TRP A 27 -1.07 3.09 -3.24
CA TRP A 27 0.18 3.41 -3.91
C TRP A 27 1.32 2.55 -3.35
N GLU A 28 2.10 1.96 -4.26
CA GLU A 28 3.33 1.20 -3.97
C GLU A 28 3.20 0.07 -2.93
N PRO A 29 2.29 -0.90 -3.13
CA PRO A 29 2.13 -2.02 -2.21
C PRO A 29 3.35 -2.96 -2.18
N THR A 30 4.28 -2.86 -3.12
CA THR A 30 5.43 -3.77 -3.27
C THR A 30 6.78 -3.10 -3.05
N TRP A 31 6.84 -1.80 -2.69
CA TRP A 31 8.12 -1.11 -2.55
C TRP A 31 8.74 -1.43 -1.20
N THR A 32 9.46 -2.55 -1.11
CA THR A 32 10.34 -2.90 0.02
C THR A 32 11.74 -2.30 -0.20
N ALA A 33 12.55 -2.18 0.86
CA ALA A 33 13.93 -1.74 0.69
C ALA A 33 14.77 -2.81 -0.04
N VAL A 34 15.39 -2.37 -1.12
CA VAL A 34 16.37 -3.13 -1.90
C VAL A 34 17.57 -2.22 -2.13
N SER A 35 18.78 -2.78 -2.06
CA SER A 35 20.00 -2.00 -2.30
C SER A 35 19.96 -1.36 -3.70
N GLY A 36 20.21 -0.04 -3.76
CA GLY A 36 20.17 0.74 -4.99
C GLY A 36 18.78 1.16 -5.46
N ASN A 37 17.71 0.85 -4.71
CA ASN A 37 16.33 1.20 -5.03
C ASN A 37 15.78 2.27 -4.08
N GLY A 38 16.55 3.35 -3.91
CA GLY A 38 16.15 4.50 -3.11
C GLY A 38 15.03 5.32 -3.75
N TRP A 39 14.35 6.15 -2.95
CA TRP A 39 13.27 7.01 -3.44
C TRP A 39 13.74 8.14 -4.37
N ASP A 40 14.97 8.60 -4.21
CA ASP A 40 15.54 9.67 -5.04
C ASP A 40 16.12 9.07 -6.33
N PRO A 41 15.55 9.37 -7.51
CA PRO A 41 16.02 8.82 -8.78
C PRO A 41 17.45 9.26 -9.14
N THR A 42 17.98 10.29 -8.49
CA THR A 42 19.35 10.79 -8.67
C THR A 42 20.32 10.28 -7.60
N ASN A 43 19.81 9.68 -6.52
CA ASN A 43 20.59 9.11 -5.44
C ASN A 43 20.04 7.73 -5.04
N PRO A 44 20.48 6.65 -5.70
CA PRO A 44 20.00 5.29 -5.43
C PRO A 44 20.32 4.78 -4.00
N SER A 45 21.21 5.46 -3.28
CA SER A 45 21.57 5.17 -1.89
C SER A 45 20.66 5.88 -0.87
N SER A 46 19.64 6.64 -1.30
CA SER A 46 18.73 7.34 -0.39
C SER A 46 17.88 6.41 0.50
N GLY A 47 17.81 5.12 0.14
CA GLY A 47 16.93 4.16 0.79
C GLY A 47 15.45 4.41 0.49
N ASN A 48 14.59 3.56 1.04
CA ASN A 48 13.15 3.64 0.85
C ASN A 48 12.46 4.01 2.17
N GLU A 49 11.93 5.23 2.26
CA GLU A 49 11.30 5.76 3.47
C GLU A 49 9.89 5.20 3.73
N TRP A 50 9.30 4.49 2.77
CA TRP A 50 7.94 3.94 2.83
C TRP A 50 7.90 2.41 2.85
N GLU A 51 9.04 1.73 2.99
CA GLU A 51 9.13 0.26 2.99
C GLU A 51 8.21 -0.42 4.01
N ASN A 52 7.99 0.24 5.15
CA ASN A 52 7.15 -0.25 6.24
C ASN A 52 5.64 -0.16 5.95
N GLN A 53 5.26 0.37 4.80
CA GLN A 53 3.89 0.41 4.30
C GLN A 53 3.62 -0.65 3.22
N ALA A 54 4.64 -1.37 2.75
CA ALA A 54 4.45 -2.45 1.79
C ALA A 54 3.44 -3.50 2.30
N LEU A 55 2.69 -4.07 1.36
CA LEU A 55 1.79 -5.21 1.56
C LEU A 55 2.51 -6.55 1.34
N PHE A 56 3.84 -6.52 1.21
CA PHE A 56 4.73 -7.67 1.05
C PHE A 56 5.88 -7.59 2.05
N ASP A 57 6.40 -8.74 2.46
CA ASP A 57 7.62 -8.82 3.28
C ASP A 57 8.89 -8.77 2.42
N PHE A 58 10.06 -8.72 3.07
CA PHE A 58 11.37 -8.70 2.41
C PHE A 58 11.75 -9.99 1.67
N ASN A 59 10.91 -11.03 1.72
CA ASN A 59 11.07 -12.28 0.98
C ASN A 59 10.01 -12.40 -0.12
N ASP A 60 9.44 -11.29 -0.56
CA ASP A 60 8.42 -11.19 -1.61
C ASP A 60 7.12 -11.96 -1.28
N ARG A 61 6.80 -12.15 0.00
CA ARG A 61 5.55 -12.80 0.42
C ARG A 61 4.48 -11.78 0.74
N ALA A 62 3.28 -11.99 0.20
CA ALA A 62 2.12 -11.16 0.51
C ALA A 62 1.79 -11.22 2.01
N LEU A 63 1.60 -10.05 2.61
CA LEU A 63 1.16 -9.91 4.00
C LEU A 63 -0.37 -10.08 4.10
N PRO A 64 -0.91 -10.48 5.26
CA PRO A 64 -2.36 -10.59 5.47
C PRO A 64 -3.15 -9.31 5.19
N ALA A 65 -2.50 -8.13 5.21
CA ALA A 65 -3.13 -6.86 4.87
C ALA A 65 -3.61 -6.79 3.40
N LEU A 66 -3.01 -7.56 2.48
CA LEU A 66 -3.41 -7.59 1.07
C LEU A 66 -4.85 -8.08 0.87
N THR A 67 -5.33 -8.96 1.76
CA THR A 67 -6.71 -9.50 1.73
C THR A 67 -7.81 -8.45 1.82
N GLN A 68 -7.49 -7.21 2.20
CA GLN A 68 -8.48 -6.13 2.22
C GLN A 68 -8.86 -5.64 0.81
N PHE A 69 -8.04 -5.97 -0.20
CA PHE A 69 -8.25 -5.56 -1.60
C PHE A 69 -8.84 -6.68 -2.47
N THR A 70 -9.01 -7.88 -1.92
CA THR A 70 -9.67 -9.00 -2.61
C THR A 70 -11.15 -8.99 -2.26
N HIS A 71 -12.03 -8.93 -3.26
CA HIS A 71 -13.45 -9.17 -3.06
C HIS A 71 -13.68 -10.60 -2.57
N GLN A 72 -14.52 -10.77 -1.55
CA GLN A 72 -15.26 -12.01 -1.33
C GLN A 72 -16.55 -11.96 -2.16
#